data_AF-A0A6I4TTB3-F1
#
_entry.id   AF-A0A6I4TTB3-F1
#
_cell.length_a   1.000
_cell.length_b   1.000
_cell.length_c   1.000
_cell.angle_alpha   90.00
_cell.angle_beta   90.00
_cell.angle_gamma   90.00
#
_symmetry.space_group_name_H-M   'P 1'
#
loop_
_entity.id
_entity.type
_entity.pdbx_description
1 polymer ?
#
loop_
_entity_poly.entity_id
_entity_poly.type
_entity_poly.pdbx_seq_one_letter_code
_entity_poly.pdbx_strand_id
1 'polypeptide(L)' 'MADPASDQTARARWLALNLMRLGGLAIVLVALMIITERLPVPPIAGYLLFLLGMVEMFVVPQVLARRWRSPK' A
#
# COMPACT_ATOMS: atom_id res chain seq x y z
N MET A 1 -1.91 32.08 -9.91
CA MET A 1 -2.46 31.76 -8.57
C MET A 1 -2.88 30.30 -8.62
N ALA A 2 -2.29 29.42 -7.81
CA ALA A 2 -2.70 28.02 -7.77
C ALA A 2 -4.13 27.96 -7.23
N ASP A 3 -5.03 27.32 -7.96
CA ASP A 3 -6.42 27.17 -7.55
C ASP A 3 -6.45 26.34 -6.24
N PRO A 4 -7.03 26.84 -5.13
CA PRO A 4 -7.02 26.14 -3.84
C PRO A 4 -7.64 24.73 -3.92
N ALA A 5 -8.56 24.47 -4.86
CA ALA A 5 -9.12 23.15 -5.11
C ALA A 5 -8.08 22.15 -5.68
N SER A 6 -7.12 22.64 -6.47
CA SER A 6 -6.04 21.83 -7.07
C SER A 6 -5.02 21.37 -6.03
N ASP A 7 -4.69 22.22 -5.06
CA ASP A 7 -3.73 21.92 -3.99
C ASP A 7 -4.29 20.89 -3.00
N GLN A 8 -5.56 21.00 -2.60
CA GLN A 8 -6.23 19.99 -1.77
C GLN A 8 -6.25 18.61 -2.45
N THR A 9 -6.54 18.57 -3.76
CA THR A 9 -6.56 17.32 -4.53
C THR A 9 -5.17 16.70 -4.62
N ALA A 10 -4.13 17.51 -4.83
CA ALA A 10 -2.75 17.03 -4.86
C ALA A 10 -2.30 16.45 -3.51
N ARG A 11 -2.60 17.15 -2.40
CA ARG A 11 -2.30 16.67 -1.04
C ARG A 11 -3.03 15.39 -0.71
N ALA A 12 -4.31 15.26 -1.07
CA ALA A 12 -5.10 14.06 -0.85
C ALA A 12 -4.51 12.84 -1.58
N ARG A 13 -4.11 13.03 -2.86
CA ARG A 13 -3.45 11.99 -3.66
C ARG A 13 -2.11 11.57 -3.07
N TRP A 14 -1.30 12.54 -2.63
CA TRP A 14 -0.03 12.27 -1.96
C TRP A 14 -0.24 11.48 -0.67
N LEU A 15 -1.18 11.89 0.18
CA LEU A 15 -1.46 11.21 1.44
C LEU A 15 -1.93 9.77 1.20
N ALA A 16 -2.85 9.57 0.26
CA ALA A 16 -3.36 8.26 -0.09
C ALA A 16 -2.23 7.33 -0.61
N LEU A 17 -1.32 7.80 -1.47
CA LEU A 17 -0.19 6.97 -1.93
C LEU A 17 0.77 6.60 -0.79
N ASN A 18 1.03 7.52 0.14
CA ASN A 18 1.88 7.23 1.29
C ASN A 18 1.21 6.23 2.24
N LEU A 19 -0.08 6.40 2.52
CA LEU A 19 -0.84 5.47 3.34
C LEU A 19 -0.87 4.06 2.75
N MET A 20 -1.04 3.91 1.43
CA MET A 20 -0.98 2.60 0.77
C MET A 20 0.41 1.96 0.94
N ARG A 21 1.50 2.72 0.73
CA ARG A 21 2.86 2.19 0.93
C ARG A 21 3.11 1.75 2.37
N LEU A 22 2.66 2.55 3.33
CA LEU A 22 2.78 2.23 4.75
C LEU A 22 1.92 1.01 5.12
N GLY A 23 0.73 0.89 4.53
CA GLY A 23 -0.14 -0.28 4.65
C GLY A 23 0.54 -1.56 4.17
N GLY A 24 1.11 -1.55 2.97
CA GLY A 24 1.86 -2.69 2.42
C GLY A 24 3.06 -3.08 3.27
N LEU A 25 3.82 -2.10 3.75
CA LEU A 25 4.92 -2.34 4.68
C LEU A 25 4.42 -3.01 5.97
N ALA A 26 3.32 -2.53 6.55
CA ALA A 26 2.73 -3.11 7.75
C ALA A 26 2.29 -4.57 7.53
N ILE A 27 1.66 -4.87 6.39
CA ILE A 27 1.26 -6.23 6.02
C ILE A 27 2.49 -7.14 5.90
N VAL A 28 3.55 -6.69 5.23
CA VAL A 28 4.80 -7.45 5.08
C VAL A 28 5.46 -7.71 6.44
N LEU A 29 5.47 -6.74 7.34
CA LEU A 29 6.00 -6.92 8.70
C LEU A 29 5.19 -7.95 9.50
N VAL A 30 3.85 -7.91 9.42
CA VAL A 30 3.00 -8.93 10.06
C VAL A 30 3.26 -10.31 9.46
N ALA A 31 3.40 -10.41 8.14
CA ALA A 31 3.74 -11.67 7.49
C ALA A 31 5.09 -12.22 7.96
N LEU A 32 6.11 -11.37 8.09
CA LEU A 32 7.41 -11.74 8.66
C LEU A 32 7.29 -12.23 10.10
N MET A 33 6.44 -11.61 10.93
CA MET A 33 6.20 -12.08 12.30
C MET A 33 5.58 -13.49 12.32
N ILE A 34 4.70 -13.81 11.38
CA ILE A 34 4.12 -15.15 11.25
C ILE A 34 5.19 -16.16 10.79
N ILE A 35 5.97 -15.81 9.76
CA ILE A 35 7.02 -16.69 9.20
C ILE A 35 8.13 -16.96 10.24
N THR A 36 8.43 -15.98 11.10
CA THR A 36 9.42 -16.12 12.18
C THR A 36 8.85 -16.73 13.46
N GLU A 37 7.65 -17.32 13.39
CA GLU A 37 6.96 -18.02 14.49
C GLU A 37 6.75 -17.15 15.74
N ARG A 38 6.70 -15.82 15.58
CA ARG A 38 6.37 -14.88 16.67
C ARG A 38 4.88 -14.85 17.00
N LEU A 39 4.06 -15.38 16.09
CA LEU A 39 2.62 -15.50 16.24
C LEU A 39 2.22 -16.96 16.09
N PRO A 40 1.24 -17.46 16.88
CA PRO A 40 0.77 -18.85 16.84
C PRO A 40 -0.16 -19.08 15.63
N VAL A 41 0.35 -18.82 14.43
CA VAL A 41 -0.38 -18.88 13.16
C VAL A 41 0.41 -19.78 12.20
N PRO A 42 -0.25 -20.62 11.38
CA PRO A 42 0.46 -21.49 10.44
C PRO A 42 1.38 -20.70 9.48
N PRO A 43 2.63 -21.15 9.23
CA PRO A 43 3.57 -20.44 8.35
C PRO A 43 3.03 -20.18 6.95
N ILE A 44 2.17 -21.08 6.44
CA ILE A 44 1.53 -20.92 5.13
C ILE A 44 0.68 -19.64 5.04
N ALA A 45 0.01 -19.24 6.13
CA ALA A 45 -0.72 -17.99 6.19
C ALA A 45 0.23 -16.79 6.11
N GLY A 46 1.40 -16.90 6.73
CA GLY A 46 2.47 -15.89 6.64
C GLY A 46 2.96 -15.71 5.21
N TYR A 47 3.23 -16.79 4.49
CA TYR A 47 3.65 -16.71 3.07
C TYR A 47 2.57 -16.12 2.16
N LEU A 48 1.30 -16.50 2.36
CA LEU A 48 0.18 -15.92 1.61
C LEU A 48 0.02 -14.42 1.91
N LEU A 49 0.14 -14.04 3.18
CA LEU A 49 0.06 -12.64 3.60
C LEU A 49 1.24 -11.83 3.07
N PHE A 50 2.44 -12.42 3.02
CA PHE A 50 3.63 -11.80 2.43
C PHE A 50 3.41 -11.51 0.94
N LEU A 51 2.93 -12.49 0.17
CA LEU A 51 2.58 -12.33 -1.23
C LEU A 51 1.52 -11.23 -1.42
N LEU A 52 0.47 -11.21 -0.59
CA LEU A 52 -0.55 -10.17 -0.62
C LEU A 52 0.05 -8.79 -0.34
N GLY A 53 0.90 -8.67 0.68
CA GLY A 53 1.59 -7.43 1.04
C GLY A 53 2.51 -6.93 -0.07
N MET A 54 3.22 -7.81 -0.77
CA MET A 54 4.01 -7.44 -1.94
C MET A 54 3.12 -6.91 -3.08
N VAL A 55 2.02 -7.62 -3.39
CA VAL A 55 1.08 -7.17 -4.44
C VAL A 55 0.49 -5.81 -4.07
N GLU A 56 0.09 -5.61 -2.82
CA GLU A 56 -0.45 -4.35 -2.35
C GLU A 56 0.60 -3.22 -2.42
N MET A 57 1.83 -3.47 -1.97
CA MET A 57 2.92 -2.49 -1.98
C MET A 57 3.37 -2.09 -3.39
N PHE A 58 3.34 -3.00 -4.37
CA PHE A 58 3.83 -2.73 -5.73
C PHE A 58 2.72 -2.41 -6.73
N VAL A 59 1.59 -3.11 -6.70
CA VAL A 59 0.55 -3.03 -7.74
C VAL A 59 -0.45 -1.93 -7.43
N VAL A 60 -0.98 -1.87 -6.20
CA VAL A 60 -2.03 -0.90 -5.83
C VAL A 60 -1.59 0.55 -6.03
N PRO A 61 -0.42 1.03 -5.55
CA PRO A 61 -0.01 2.41 -5.77
C PRO A 61 0.27 2.72 -7.25
N GLN A 62 0.73 1.73 -8.04
CA GLN A 62 0.91 1.92 -9.48
C GLN A 62 -0.42 2.07 -10.21
N VAL A 63 -1.41 1.24 -9.88
CA VAL A 63 -2.76 1.33 -10.46
C VAL A 63 -3.41 2.66 -10.07
N LEU A 64 -3.28 3.07 -8.80
CA LEU A 64 -3.85 4.32 -8.30
C LEU A 64 -3.19 5.55 -8.95
N ALA A 65 -1.85 5.53 -9.07
CA ALA A 65 -1.11 6.58 -9.78
C ALA A 65 -1.50 6.65 -11.27
N ARG A 66 -1.66 5.51 -11.95
CA ARG A 66 -2.14 5.45 -13.34
C ARG A 66 -3.55 6.02 -13.46
N ARG A 67 -4.46 5.69 -12.54
CA ARG A 67 -5.85 6.17 -12.54
C ARG A 67 -5.96 7.67 -12.35
N TRP A 68 -5.08 8.29 -11.55
CA TRP A 68 -5.04 9.74 -11.39
C TRP A 68 -4.27 10.47 -12.47
N ARG A 69 -3.49 9.74 -13.28
CA ARG A 69 -2.77 10.28 -14.44
C ARG A 69 -3.64 10.32 -15.70
N SER A 70 -4.95 10.06 -15.62
CA SER A 70 -5.85 10.16 -16.78
C SER A 70 -6.49 11.54 -16.89
N PRO A 71 -5.94 12.46 -17.71
CA PRO A 71 -6.71 13.33 -18.56
C PRO A 71 -6.88 12.64 -19.91
N LYS A 72 -8.11 12.22 -20.22
CA LYS A 72 -8.60 12.23 -21.60
C LYS A 72 -9.84 13.10 -21.60
#